data_AF-A0A8G0PJF5-F1
#
_entry.id   AF-A0A8G0PJF5-F1
#
_cell.length_a   1.000
_cell.length_b   1.000
_cell.length_c   1.000
_cell.angle_alpha   90.00
_cell.angle_beta   90.00
_cell.angle_gamma   90.00
#
_symmetry.space_group_name_H-M   'P 1'
#
loop_
_entity.id
_entity.type
_entity.pdbx_description
1 polymer ?
#
loop_
_entity_poly.entity_id
_entity_poly.type
_entity_poly.pdbx_seq_one_letter_code
_entity_poly.pdbx_strand_id
1 'polypeptide(L)'
;MDSNLIAHLSLLSLDDSKEDAEELAATPIFTQAVHEYGSSLKTATRKPFAQYGLLAGIIENTSAAQNGPAFDPKDPRLFFNTSTPSSVFICGSQGSGKSHTLSCILENCLMQSKASVLHRPLTGIVFHYDPWVSASRGSPCEAAYLASAQKISVRVLCPPTNVKQIEGIYSKLPNVRVETLRINQSDLNTKRMMDLMAISSVQGGMPLYMHVVQRILRDLRIEQQEKETTFNYREFKQRLLDDALTPAQLQPLQQRLETLESFMAKEQVVHISKKKAIQIQGKGNDWEPKVSCPTLKKILVGQC
;
A
#
# COMPACT_ATOMS: atom_id res chain seq x y z
N MET A 1 -9.79 -25.34 -46.12
CA MET A 1 -9.52 -24.46 -44.96
C MET A 1 -8.85 -25.32 -43.90
N ASP A 2 -7.76 -24.82 -43.32
CA ASP A 2 -6.95 -25.55 -42.34
C ASP A 2 -7.79 -25.88 -41.08
N SER A 3 -7.82 -27.14 -40.68
CA SER A 3 -8.60 -27.63 -39.53
C SER A 3 -8.21 -26.90 -38.23
N ASN A 4 -6.94 -26.48 -38.13
CA ASN A 4 -6.45 -25.70 -37.00
C ASN A 4 -7.00 -24.28 -37.00
N LEU A 5 -7.18 -23.67 -38.17
CA LEU A 5 -7.73 -22.32 -38.28
C LEU A 5 -9.19 -22.28 -37.81
N ILE A 6 -9.98 -23.30 -38.16
CA ILE A 6 -11.39 -23.38 -37.73
C ILE A 6 -11.50 -23.59 -36.21
N ALA A 7 -10.67 -24.47 -35.65
CA ALA A 7 -10.61 -24.68 -34.21
C ALA A 7 -10.18 -23.40 -33.47
N HIS A 8 -9.15 -22.70 -33.95
CA HIS A 8 -8.72 -21.42 -33.37
C HIS A 8 -9.80 -20.34 -33.47
N LEU A 9 -10.52 -20.25 -34.59
CA LEU A 9 -11.60 -19.27 -34.75
C LEU A 9 -12.80 -19.57 -33.83
N SER A 10 -13.10 -20.84 -33.56
CA SER A 10 -14.15 -21.22 -32.60
C SER A 10 -13.79 -20.90 -31.14
N LEU A 11 -12.49 -20.84 -30.81
CA LEU A 11 -12.02 -20.39 -29.50
C LEU A 11 -12.04 -18.86 -29.35
N LEU A 12 -12.17 -18.13 -30.47
CA LEU A 12 -12.20 -16.68 -30.54
C LEU A 12 -13.61 -16.12 -30.76
N SER A 13 -14.62 -16.98 -30.99
CA SER A 13 -16.01 -16.54 -31.08
C SER A 13 -16.54 -16.28 -29.68
N LEU A 14 -16.76 -15.01 -29.35
CA LEU A 14 -17.42 -14.56 -28.13
C LEU A 14 -18.95 -14.68 -28.29
N ASP A 15 -19.66 -14.99 -27.21
CA ASP A 15 -21.11 -15.15 -27.19
C ASP A 15 -21.74 -13.80 -26.78
N ASP A 16 -21.99 -12.94 -27.77
CA ASP A 16 -22.45 -11.54 -27.62
C ASP A 16 -23.80 -11.37 -26.89
N SER A 17 -24.47 -12.45 -26.47
CA SER A 17 -25.86 -12.40 -26.03
C SER A 17 -26.06 -12.01 -24.56
N LYS A 18 -25.02 -12.03 -23.72
CA LYS A 18 -25.09 -11.70 -22.27
C LYS A 18 -23.85 -11.00 -21.67
N GLU A 19 -22.78 -10.83 -22.44
CA GLU A 19 -21.46 -10.40 -21.94
C GLU A 19 -21.34 -8.88 -21.74
N ASP A 20 -22.15 -8.06 -22.44
CA ASP A 20 -22.04 -6.60 -22.42
C ASP A 20 -22.07 -5.99 -21.01
N ALA A 21 -23.00 -6.40 -20.14
CA ALA A 21 -23.17 -5.74 -18.84
C ALA A 21 -22.05 -6.09 -17.84
N GLU A 22 -21.56 -7.34 -17.86
CA GLU A 22 -20.48 -7.78 -16.98
C GLU A 22 -19.13 -7.23 -17.47
N GLU A 23 -18.91 -7.20 -18.78
CA GLU A 23 -17.74 -6.59 -19.41
C GLU A 23 -17.68 -5.08 -19.13
N LEU A 24 -18.80 -4.36 -19.29
CA LEU A 24 -18.91 -2.96 -18.91
C LEU A 24 -18.65 -2.76 -17.41
N ALA A 25 -19.20 -3.63 -16.55
CA ALA A 25 -18.95 -3.53 -15.12
C ALA A 25 -17.47 -3.75 -14.73
N ALA A 26 -16.75 -4.56 -15.50
CA ALA A 26 -15.32 -4.83 -15.32
C ALA A 26 -14.42 -3.72 -15.90
N THR A 27 -14.95 -2.86 -16.77
CA THR A 27 -14.19 -1.82 -17.48
C THR A 27 -13.67 -0.74 -16.50
N PRO A 28 -12.34 -0.56 -16.36
CA PRO A 28 -11.74 0.35 -15.38
C PRO A 28 -11.82 1.82 -15.77
N ILE A 29 -11.81 2.13 -17.07
CA ILE A 29 -11.87 3.49 -17.61
C ILE A 29 -12.90 3.52 -18.73
N PHE A 30 -13.82 4.47 -18.67
CA PHE A 30 -14.92 4.56 -19.65
C PHE A 30 -15.28 6.02 -19.95
N THR A 31 -15.85 6.26 -21.13
CA THR A 31 -16.34 7.58 -21.55
C THR A 31 -17.80 7.78 -21.15
N GLN A 32 -18.28 9.02 -21.24
CA GLN A 32 -19.70 9.31 -21.02
C GLN A 32 -20.63 8.48 -21.92
N ALA A 33 -20.29 8.30 -23.19
CA ALA A 33 -21.11 7.51 -24.12
C ALA A 33 -21.25 6.04 -23.66
N VAL A 34 -20.17 5.45 -23.16
CA VAL A 34 -20.17 4.08 -22.61
C VAL A 34 -21.01 4.01 -21.32
N HIS A 35 -20.94 5.03 -20.48
CA HIS A 35 -21.76 5.13 -19.27
C HIS A 35 -23.26 5.20 -19.59
N GLU A 36 -23.66 5.99 -20.59
CA GLU A 36 -25.06 6.12 -21.03
C GLU A 36 -25.58 4.81 -21.64
N TYR A 37 -24.77 4.18 -22.50
CA TYR A 37 -25.07 2.86 -23.05
C TYR A 37 -25.29 1.83 -21.93
N GLY A 38 -24.34 1.71 -21.00
CA GLY A 38 -24.45 0.79 -19.86
C GLY A 38 -25.65 1.07 -18.95
N SER A 39 -26.05 2.34 -18.81
CA SER A 39 -27.24 2.74 -18.05
C SER A 39 -28.56 2.39 -18.76
N SER A 40 -28.55 2.25 -20.08
CA SER A 40 -29.72 1.92 -20.90
C SER A 40 -30.05 0.42 -20.95
N LEU A 41 -29.11 -0.45 -20.55
CA LEU A 41 -29.28 -1.90 -20.53
C LEU A 41 -30.34 -2.32 -19.48
N LYS A 42 -31.46 -2.86 -19.96
CA LYS A 42 -32.65 -3.20 -19.15
C LYS A 42 -32.55 -4.51 -18.35
N THR A 43 -31.44 -5.25 -18.44
CA THR A 43 -31.41 -6.70 -18.12
C THR A 43 -30.30 -7.15 -17.17
N ALA A 44 -29.54 -6.24 -16.56
CA ALA A 44 -28.47 -6.68 -15.66
C ALA A 44 -28.98 -6.88 -14.22
N THR A 45 -28.73 -8.07 -13.66
CA THR A 45 -28.84 -8.37 -12.21
C THR A 45 -27.97 -7.42 -11.36
N ARG A 46 -26.97 -6.78 -11.98
CA ARG A 46 -26.09 -5.76 -11.39
C ARG A 46 -25.92 -4.59 -12.37
N LYS A 47 -26.23 -3.37 -11.92
CA LYS A 47 -25.98 -2.17 -12.73
C LYS A 47 -24.47 -2.00 -13.00
N PRO A 48 -24.03 -1.87 -14.27
CA PRO A 48 -22.68 -1.43 -14.58
C PRO A 48 -22.37 -0.08 -13.90
N PHE A 49 -21.11 0.17 -13.57
CA PHE A 49 -20.66 1.44 -12.99
C PHE A 49 -21.37 1.87 -11.68
N ALA A 50 -21.52 0.94 -10.73
CA ALA A 50 -22.15 1.24 -9.45
C ALA A 50 -21.47 2.37 -8.65
N GLN A 51 -20.16 2.56 -8.87
CA GLN A 51 -19.37 3.67 -8.32
C GLN A 51 -18.26 4.04 -9.31
N TYR A 52 -18.05 5.32 -9.50
CA TYR A 52 -17.06 5.87 -10.41
C TYR A 52 -16.71 7.29 -10.04
N GLY A 53 -15.71 7.87 -10.69
CA GLY A 53 -15.49 9.30 -10.64
C GLY A 53 -14.78 9.83 -11.87
N LEU A 54 -14.92 11.13 -12.09
CA LEU A 54 -14.30 11.84 -13.19
C LEU A 54 -12.78 11.75 -13.03
N LEU A 55 -12.11 11.30 -14.07
CA LEU A 55 -10.65 11.14 -14.11
C LEU A 55 -10.00 12.25 -14.91
N ALA A 56 -10.52 12.52 -16.12
CA ALA A 56 -9.93 13.47 -17.05
C ALA A 56 -10.97 13.96 -18.09
N GLY A 57 -10.55 14.93 -18.90
CA GLY A 57 -11.22 15.28 -20.15
C GLY A 57 -10.36 14.86 -21.33
N ILE A 58 -10.98 14.25 -22.35
CA ILE A 58 -10.37 13.93 -23.62
C ILE A 58 -10.20 15.24 -24.40
N ILE A 59 -8.97 15.59 -24.72
CA ILE A 59 -8.65 16.75 -25.55
C ILE A 59 -8.42 16.23 -26.97
N GLU A 60 -9.35 16.49 -27.88
CA GLU A 60 -9.13 16.21 -29.30
C GLU A 60 -8.27 17.31 -29.92
N ASN A 61 -7.05 16.98 -30.38
CA ASN A 61 -6.29 17.85 -31.25
C ASN A 61 -7.01 17.90 -32.61
N THR A 62 -7.61 19.05 -32.94
CA THR A 62 -8.48 19.28 -34.09
C THR A 62 -7.73 19.29 -35.43
N SER A 63 -7.13 18.16 -35.84
CA SER A 63 -6.59 17.98 -37.20
C SER A 63 -6.56 16.55 -37.73
N ALA A 64 -6.79 15.51 -36.92
CA ALA A 64 -6.71 14.10 -37.37
C ALA A 64 -8.02 13.28 -37.23
N ALA A 65 -9.08 13.83 -36.64
CA ALA A 65 -10.30 13.08 -36.30
C ALA A 65 -11.37 12.98 -37.41
N GLN A 66 -11.07 13.35 -38.66
CA GLN A 66 -12.11 13.42 -39.71
C GLN A 66 -12.51 12.07 -40.35
N ASN A 67 -11.84 10.94 -40.06
CA ASN A 67 -12.09 9.69 -40.80
C ASN A 67 -12.38 8.44 -39.92
N GLY A 68 -12.76 8.61 -38.65
CA GLY A 68 -13.17 7.50 -37.77
C GLY A 68 -14.68 7.46 -37.53
N PRO A 69 -15.29 6.29 -37.23
CA PRO A 69 -16.72 6.19 -36.96
C PRO A 69 -17.06 6.94 -35.66
N ALA A 70 -17.87 7.98 -35.81
CA ALA A 70 -18.67 8.69 -34.80
C ALA A 70 -18.22 8.57 -33.32
N PHE A 71 -17.13 9.23 -32.97
CA PHE A 71 -16.98 9.74 -31.60
C PHE A 71 -17.93 10.94 -31.47
N ASP A 72 -18.89 10.93 -30.54
CA ASP A 72 -19.75 12.09 -30.30
C ASP A 72 -18.92 13.16 -29.57
N PRO A 73 -18.56 14.29 -30.21
CA PRO A 73 -17.63 15.26 -29.65
C PRO A 73 -18.25 16.15 -28.55
N LYS A 74 -19.43 15.79 -28.02
CA LYS A 74 -20.18 16.65 -27.10
C LYS A 74 -19.82 16.49 -25.62
N ASP A 75 -19.30 15.35 -25.20
CA ASP A 75 -18.91 15.14 -23.80
C ASP A 75 -17.53 14.49 -23.67
N PRO A 76 -16.49 15.28 -23.37
CA PRO A 76 -15.11 14.79 -23.31
C PRO A 76 -14.80 14.04 -22.02
N ARG A 77 -15.77 13.82 -21.12
CA ARG A 77 -15.48 13.26 -19.80
C ARG A 77 -15.04 11.81 -19.87
N LEU A 78 -13.93 11.54 -19.20
CA LEU A 78 -13.37 10.22 -18.97
C LEU A 78 -13.51 9.88 -17.48
N PHE A 79 -14.08 8.73 -17.18
CA PHE A 79 -14.36 8.28 -15.81
C PHE A 79 -13.49 7.08 -15.44
N PHE A 80 -13.23 6.96 -14.15
CA PHE A 80 -12.58 5.82 -13.52
C PHE A 80 -13.60 5.02 -12.71
N ASN A 81 -13.74 3.73 -13.02
CA ASN A 81 -14.61 2.81 -12.32
C ASN A 81 -13.95 2.34 -11.01
N THR A 82 -14.47 2.80 -9.87
CA THR A 82 -13.93 2.43 -8.55
C THR A 82 -14.49 1.11 -8.02
N SER A 83 -15.42 0.49 -8.77
CA SER A 83 -16.04 -0.79 -8.41
C SER A 83 -15.35 -2.00 -9.03
N THR A 84 -14.40 -1.80 -9.95
CA THR A 84 -13.64 -2.87 -10.60
C THR A 84 -12.19 -2.88 -10.11
N PRO A 85 -11.60 -4.05 -9.84
CA PRO A 85 -10.18 -4.16 -9.57
C PRO A 85 -9.36 -3.65 -10.76
N SER A 86 -8.41 -2.76 -10.50
CA SER A 86 -7.52 -2.23 -11.54
C SER A 86 -6.11 -2.07 -11.02
N SER A 87 -5.15 -2.15 -11.94
CA SER A 87 -3.75 -1.84 -11.71
C SER A 87 -3.37 -0.68 -12.63
N VAL A 88 -2.77 0.37 -12.07
CA VAL A 88 -2.45 1.60 -12.80
C VAL A 88 -0.97 1.92 -12.60
N PHE A 89 -0.27 2.12 -13.72
CA PHE A 89 1.12 2.57 -13.72
C PHE A 89 1.19 4.00 -14.25
N ILE A 90 1.65 4.94 -13.41
CA ILE A 90 1.73 6.37 -13.75
C ILE A 90 3.20 6.76 -13.94
N CYS A 91 3.60 7.06 -15.17
CA CYS A 91 4.93 7.52 -15.53
C CYS A 91 4.90 8.90 -16.21
N GLY A 92 6.05 9.57 -16.27
CA GLY A 92 6.15 10.93 -16.82
C GLY A 92 7.31 11.72 -16.22
N SER A 93 7.68 12.81 -16.87
CA SER A 93 8.75 13.71 -16.44
C SER A 93 8.46 14.37 -15.08
N GLN A 94 9.48 14.91 -14.42
CA GLN A 94 9.27 15.68 -13.19
C GLN A 94 8.32 16.85 -13.46
N GLY A 95 7.34 17.05 -12.57
CA GLY A 95 6.34 18.11 -12.73
C GLY A 95 5.18 17.81 -13.69
N SER A 96 5.14 16.63 -14.32
CA SER A 96 4.08 16.26 -15.28
C SER A 96 2.71 15.92 -14.66
N GLY A 97 2.51 16.19 -13.37
CA GLY A 97 1.23 15.91 -12.69
C GLY A 97 0.99 14.45 -12.25
N LYS A 98 2.00 13.57 -12.21
CA LYS A 98 1.82 12.16 -11.79
C LYS A 98 1.15 12.00 -10.42
N SER A 99 1.65 12.75 -9.44
CA SER A 99 1.16 12.74 -8.06
C SER A 99 -0.23 13.38 -7.94
N HIS A 100 -0.55 14.33 -8.84
CA HIS A 100 -1.88 14.88 -9.01
C HIS A 100 -2.87 13.84 -9.54
N THR A 101 -2.52 13.13 -10.62
CA THR A 101 -3.34 12.03 -11.17
C THR A 101 -3.59 10.95 -10.14
N LEU A 102 -2.57 10.55 -9.36
CA LEU A 102 -2.74 9.62 -8.25
C LEU A 102 -3.73 10.15 -7.22
N SER A 103 -3.64 11.44 -6.87
CA SER A 103 -4.55 12.07 -5.90
C SER A 103 -5.99 12.12 -6.41
N CYS A 104 -6.23 12.36 -7.70
CA CYS A 104 -7.57 12.28 -8.30
C CYS A 104 -8.14 10.86 -8.25
N ILE A 105 -7.34 9.84 -8.54
CA ILE A 105 -7.75 8.43 -8.40
C ILE A 105 -8.10 8.13 -6.93
N LEU A 106 -7.26 8.56 -5.99
CA LEU A 106 -7.50 8.38 -4.56
C LEU A 106 -8.76 9.12 -4.10
N GLU A 107 -8.98 10.36 -4.54
CA GLU A 107 -10.19 11.13 -4.22
C GLU A 107 -11.45 10.36 -4.62
N ASN A 108 -11.49 9.86 -5.87
CA ASN A 108 -12.60 9.06 -6.39
C ASN A 108 -12.84 7.77 -5.61
N CYS A 109 -11.79 7.18 -5.03
CA CYS A 109 -11.88 5.96 -4.23
C CYS A 109 -12.24 6.20 -2.75
N LEU A 110 -11.88 7.36 -2.20
CA LEU A 110 -11.88 7.59 -0.74
C LEU A 110 -12.98 8.55 -0.28
N MET A 111 -13.51 9.42 -1.14
CA MET A 111 -14.58 10.33 -0.75
C MET A 111 -15.57 10.65 -1.86
N GLN A 112 -16.81 10.90 -1.43
CA GLN A 112 -17.82 11.49 -2.27
C GLN A 112 -17.47 12.96 -2.53
N SER A 113 -17.37 13.35 -3.80
CA SER A 113 -17.18 14.73 -4.25
C SER A 113 -18.21 15.08 -5.33
N LYS A 114 -18.11 16.27 -5.92
CA LYS A 114 -18.89 16.63 -7.11
C LYS A 114 -18.45 15.84 -8.35
N ALA A 115 -17.24 15.29 -8.32
CA ALA A 115 -16.63 14.55 -9.42
C ALA A 115 -16.90 13.03 -9.33
N SER A 116 -17.42 12.51 -8.21
CA SER A 116 -17.59 11.07 -8.00
C SER A 116 -19.03 10.67 -7.71
N VAL A 117 -19.31 9.38 -7.87
CA VAL A 117 -20.48 8.66 -7.33
C VAL A 117 -19.90 7.50 -6.51
N LEU A 118 -19.96 7.62 -5.19
CA LEU A 118 -19.26 6.72 -4.25
C LEU A 118 -20.13 6.44 -3.02
N HIS A 119 -20.79 5.28 -3.02
CA HIS A 119 -21.67 4.84 -1.93
C HIS A 119 -20.92 4.11 -0.79
N ARG A 120 -19.78 3.50 -1.12
CA ARG A 120 -18.92 2.66 -0.27
C ARG A 120 -17.47 3.08 -0.48
N PRO A 121 -17.02 4.11 0.25
CA PRO A 121 -15.63 4.55 0.21
C PRO A 121 -14.66 3.43 0.55
N LEU A 122 -13.55 3.37 -0.18
CA LEU A 122 -12.49 2.40 0.02
C LEU A 122 -11.51 2.86 1.11
N THR A 123 -10.62 1.96 1.53
CA THR A 123 -9.45 2.30 2.35
C THR A 123 -8.21 2.31 1.47
N GLY A 124 -7.46 3.40 1.51
CA GLY A 124 -6.22 3.55 0.75
C GLY A 124 -4.98 3.38 1.62
N ILE A 125 -3.93 2.79 1.05
CA ILE A 125 -2.57 2.76 1.59
C ILE A 125 -1.64 3.32 0.52
N VAL A 126 -0.86 4.34 0.84
CA VAL A 126 0.07 4.98 -0.11
C VAL A 126 1.48 4.94 0.44
N PHE A 127 2.35 4.16 -0.20
CA PHE A 127 3.78 4.17 0.07
C PHE A 127 4.44 5.27 -0.74
N HIS A 128 5.02 6.24 -0.05
CA HIS A 128 5.67 7.38 -0.68
C HIS A 128 7.14 7.41 -0.31
N TYR A 129 7.97 7.18 -1.32
CA TYR A 129 9.42 7.30 -1.23
C TYR A 129 9.83 8.71 -1.65
N ASP A 130 10.56 9.39 -0.77
CA ASP A 130 11.15 10.71 -1.02
C ASP A 130 12.55 10.71 -0.39
N PRO A 131 13.64 10.78 -1.19
CA PRO A 131 14.98 10.85 -0.67
C PRO A 131 15.12 12.10 0.18
N TRP A 132 15.38 11.92 1.47
CA TRP A 132 15.43 13.02 2.42
C TRP A 132 16.55 14.01 2.08
N VAL A 133 16.21 15.25 1.73
CA VAL A 133 17.20 16.27 1.33
C VAL A 133 17.58 17.20 2.49
N SER A 134 16.64 17.59 3.37
CA SER A 134 16.92 18.40 4.58
C SER A 134 15.69 18.63 5.45
N ALA A 135 15.91 18.97 6.73
CA ALA A 135 14.86 19.35 7.69
C ALA A 135 14.07 20.62 7.31
N SER A 136 14.59 21.45 6.40
CA SER A 136 14.02 22.75 6.02
C SER A 136 13.31 22.75 4.66
N ARG A 137 13.36 21.65 3.89
CA ARG A 137 12.77 21.57 2.53
C ARG A 137 11.76 20.44 2.34
N GLY A 138 11.34 19.77 3.40
CA GLY A 138 10.32 18.72 3.30
C GLY A 138 8.92 19.31 3.06
N SER A 139 8.23 18.84 2.02
CA SER A 139 6.80 19.07 1.81
C SER A 139 5.99 17.84 2.18
N PRO A 140 4.72 17.99 2.60
CA PRO A 140 3.81 16.86 2.67
C PRO A 140 3.69 16.16 1.31
N CYS A 141 3.58 14.84 1.34
CA CYS A 141 3.18 14.05 0.17
C CYS A 141 1.84 14.59 -0.37
N GLU A 142 1.70 14.71 -1.69
CA GLU A 142 0.49 15.29 -2.31
C GLU A 142 -0.79 14.56 -1.87
N ALA A 143 -0.75 13.24 -1.73
CA ALA A 143 -1.89 12.45 -1.26
C ALA A 143 -2.36 12.84 0.15
N ALA A 144 -1.49 13.42 0.99
CA ALA A 144 -1.87 13.88 2.33
C ALA A 144 -2.76 15.11 2.32
N TYR A 145 -2.78 15.89 1.23
CA TYR A 145 -3.69 17.02 1.09
C TYR A 145 -5.16 16.59 1.02
N LEU A 146 -5.45 15.31 0.77
CA LEU A 146 -6.80 14.75 0.91
C LEU A 146 -7.37 14.94 2.32
N ALA A 147 -6.53 15.08 3.35
CA ALA A 147 -6.94 15.40 4.72
C ALA A 147 -7.68 16.76 4.86
N SER A 148 -7.55 17.62 3.85
CA SER A 148 -8.29 18.89 3.77
C SER A 148 -9.80 18.70 3.68
N ALA A 149 -10.26 17.52 3.23
CA ALA A 149 -11.67 17.17 3.27
C ALA A 149 -12.11 16.78 4.69
N GLN A 150 -13.22 17.34 5.17
CA GLN A 150 -13.71 17.11 6.55
C GLN A 150 -13.94 15.64 6.91
N LYS A 151 -14.23 14.79 5.91
CA LYS A 151 -14.52 13.36 6.10
C LYS A 151 -13.30 12.45 5.95
N ILE A 152 -12.12 13.02 5.73
CA ILE A 152 -10.88 12.29 5.53
C ILE A 152 -9.93 12.56 6.70
N SER A 153 -9.57 11.51 7.42
CA SER A 153 -8.47 11.52 8.38
C SER A 153 -7.29 10.76 7.82
N VAL A 154 -6.10 11.34 7.95
CA VAL A 154 -4.85 10.85 7.36
C VAL A 154 -3.87 10.48 8.46
N ARG A 155 -3.47 9.21 8.48
CA ARG A 155 -2.45 8.72 9.41
C ARG A 155 -1.12 8.50 8.70
N VAL A 156 -0.13 9.33 9.00
CA VAL A 156 1.24 9.28 8.46
C VAL A 156 2.10 8.46 9.41
N LEU A 157 2.51 7.26 8.97
CA LEU A 157 3.54 6.50 9.67
C LEU A 157 4.92 7.04 9.27
N CYS A 158 5.94 6.94 10.11
CA CYS A 158 7.30 7.31 9.72
C CYS A 158 8.38 6.60 10.55
N PRO A 159 9.64 6.56 10.10
CA PRO A 159 10.73 6.04 10.89
C PRO A 159 10.84 6.74 12.25
N PRO A 160 11.26 6.01 13.29
CA PRO A 160 11.56 6.57 14.61
C PRO A 160 12.53 7.75 14.60
N THR A 161 13.46 7.77 13.65
CA THR A 161 14.56 8.74 13.57
C THR A 161 14.10 10.16 13.24
N ASN A 162 12.98 10.33 12.50
CA ASN A 162 12.60 11.62 11.92
C ASN A 162 11.21 12.14 12.36
N VAL A 163 10.59 11.51 13.37
CA VAL A 163 9.18 11.80 13.73
C VAL A 163 8.88 13.28 14.01
N LYS A 164 9.74 13.97 14.76
CA LYS A 164 9.53 15.38 15.13
C LYS A 164 9.56 16.32 13.94
N GLN A 165 10.42 16.04 12.97
CA GLN A 165 10.51 16.85 11.76
C GLN A 165 9.29 16.61 10.86
N ILE A 166 8.82 15.36 10.78
CA ILE A 166 7.64 15.01 9.99
C ILE A 166 6.37 15.59 10.63
N GLU A 167 6.26 15.55 11.95
CA GLU A 167 5.22 16.30 12.69
C GLU A 167 5.23 17.78 12.28
N GLY A 168 6.41 18.41 12.21
CA GLY A 168 6.56 19.78 11.74
C GLY A 168 6.09 20.00 10.30
N ILE A 169 6.52 19.13 9.36
CA ILE A 169 6.15 19.22 7.93
C ILE A 169 4.64 19.11 7.73
N TYR A 170 3.99 18.21 8.47
CA TYR A 170 2.56 17.92 8.32
C TYR A 170 1.66 18.76 9.22
N SER A 171 2.21 19.53 10.16
CA SER A 171 1.47 20.34 11.15
C SER A 171 0.45 21.31 10.53
N LYS A 172 0.67 21.74 9.28
CA LYS A 172 -0.20 22.68 8.57
C LYS A 172 -1.45 22.02 7.97
N LEU A 173 -1.47 20.69 7.87
CA LEU A 173 -2.60 19.97 7.29
C LEU A 173 -3.62 19.62 8.37
N PRO A 174 -4.92 19.90 8.16
CA PRO A 174 -5.95 19.46 9.09
C PRO A 174 -6.08 17.94 9.05
N ASN A 175 -6.58 17.34 10.12
CA ASN A 175 -6.90 15.91 10.19
C ASN A 175 -5.73 14.96 9.85
N VAL A 176 -4.48 15.41 10.03
CA VAL A 176 -3.29 14.56 9.90
C VAL A 176 -2.76 14.17 11.27
N ARG A 177 -2.55 12.87 11.47
CA ARG A 177 -1.83 12.33 12.62
C ARG A 177 -0.54 11.67 12.17
N VAL A 178 0.59 12.14 12.71
CA VAL A 178 1.89 11.48 12.52
C VAL A 178 2.12 10.48 13.64
N GLU A 179 2.55 9.27 13.31
CA GLU A 179 2.90 8.22 14.26
C GLU A 179 4.22 7.57 13.84
N THR A 180 5.01 7.15 14.83
CA THR A 180 6.19 6.33 14.55
C THR A 180 5.75 4.94 14.07
N LEU A 181 6.42 4.44 13.03
CA LEU A 181 6.32 3.07 12.56
C LEU A 181 6.94 2.13 13.62
N ARG A 182 6.10 1.28 14.20
CA ARG A 182 6.35 0.33 15.27
C ARG A 182 5.72 -1.00 14.90
N ILE A 183 6.55 -2.01 14.72
CA ILE A 183 6.18 -3.37 14.38
C ILE A 183 5.99 -4.16 15.68
N ASN A 184 4.89 -4.89 15.76
CA ASN A 184 4.64 -5.79 16.87
C ASN A 184 5.41 -7.10 16.66
N GLN A 185 5.94 -7.70 17.73
CA GLN A 185 6.54 -9.03 17.69
C GLN A 185 5.62 -10.10 17.10
N SER A 186 4.29 -9.96 17.26
CA SER A 186 3.31 -10.88 16.64
C SER A 186 3.33 -10.83 15.10
N ASP A 187 3.78 -9.71 14.53
CA ASP A 187 3.91 -9.51 13.09
C ASP A 187 5.28 -9.95 12.56
N LEU A 188 6.21 -10.35 13.44
CA LEU A 188 7.53 -10.81 13.04
C LEU A 188 7.50 -12.28 12.68
N ASN A 189 7.98 -12.59 11.47
CA ASN A 189 8.31 -13.94 11.05
C ASN A 189 9.77 -13.97 10.56
N THR A 190 10.29 -15.16 10.27
CA THR A 190 11.69 -15.30 9.83
C THR A 190 12.02 -14.39 8.67
N LYS A 191 11.21 -14.36 7.61
CA LYS A 191 11.47 -13.50 6.44
C LYS A 191 11.48 -12.01 6.81
N ARG A 192 10.48 -11.54 7.56
CA ARG A 192 10.36 -10.13 7.97
C ARG A 192 11.53 -9.70 8.87
N MET A 193 11.96 -10.56 9.79
CA MET A 193 13.14 -10.28 10.62
C MET A 193 14.41 -10.17 9.76
N MET A 194 14.61 -11.09 8.81
CA MET A 194 15.76 -11.06 7.90
C MET A 194 15.77 -9.80 7.01
N ASP A 195 14.60 -9.44 6.46
CA ASP A 195 14.42 -8.26 5.61
C ASP A 195 14.70 -6.96 6.41
N LEU A 196 14.17 -6.85 7.64
CA LEU A 196 14.39 -5.70 8.53
C LEU A 196 15.84 -5.59 9.02
N MET A 197 16.56 -6.71 9.11
CA MET A 197 18.00 -6.74 9.38
C MET A 197 18.86 -6.40 8.14
N ALA A 198 18.24 -6.01 7.02
CA ALA A 198 18.90 -5.65 5.77
C ALA A 198 19.87 -6.73 5.27
N ILE A 199 19.46 -7.99 5.30
CA ILE A 199 20.25 -9.11 4.78
C ILE A 199 19.88 -9.29 3.30
N SER A 200 20.54 -8.55 2.42
CA SER A 200 20.41 -8.77 0.98
C SER A 200 21.17 -10.04 0.58
N SER A 201 20.49 -10.98 -0.05
CA SER A 201 21.09 -12.21 -0.61
C SER A 201 21.98 -11.97 -1.84
N VAL A 202 22.13 -10.73 -2.30
CA VAL A 202 22.52 -10.45 -3.69
C VAL A 202 24.04 -10.32 -3.89
N GLN A 203 24.85 -10.02 -2.87
CA GLN A 203 26.27 -9.66 -3.11
C GLN A 203 27.32 -10.24 -2.14
N GLY A 204 26.98 -11.10 -1.17
CA GLY A 204 27.99 -11.52 -0.19
C GLY A 204 27.70 -12.75 0.64
N GLY A 205 26.89 -13.70 0.16
CA GLY A 205 26.49 -14.88 0.93
C GLY A 205 25.76 -14.53 2.24
N MET A 206 25.15 -15.52 2.88
CA MET A 206 24.57 -15.28 4.21
C MET A 206 25.67 -15.42 5.28
N PRO A 207 25.88 -14.42 6.16
CA PRO A 207 26.89 -14.54 7.20
C PRO A 207 26.63 -15.74 8.12
N LEU A 208 27.68 -16.39 8.60
CA LEU A 208 27.54 -17.63 9.40
C LEU A 208 26.67 -17.48 10.65
N TYR A 209 26.74 -16.32 11.31
CA TYR A 209 25.90 -16.02 12.48
C TYR A 209 24.40 -15.98 12.15
N MET A 210 24.03 -15.78 10.88
CA MET A 210 22.63 -15.82 10.47
C MET A 210 22.06 -17.23 10.37
N HIS A 211 22.90 -18.26 10.20
CA HIS A 211 22.44 -19.65 10.33
C HIS A 211 22.02 -19.96 11.78
N VAL A 212 22.73 -19.40 12.75
CA VAL A 212 22.37 -19.51 14.18
C VAL A 212 21.02 -18.85 14.44
N VAL A 213 20.82 -17.61 13.97
CA VAL A 213 19.53 -16.91 14.06
C VAL A 213 18.40 -17.73 13.42
N GLN A 214 18.60 -18.26 12.21
CA GLN A 214 17.58 -19.08 11.54
C GLN A 214 17.25 -20.36 12.30
N ARG A 215 18.25 -21.02 12.90
CA ARG A 215 18.05 -22.20 13.74
C ARG A 215 17.17 -21.87 14.93
N ILE A 216 17.52 -20.84 15.70
CA ILE A 216 16.75 -20.41 16.87
C ILE A 216 15.32 -20.04 16.48
N LEU A 217 15.14 -19.32 15.37
CA LEU A 217 13.81 -18.95 14.88
C LEU A 217 12.97 -20.17 14.46
N ARG A 218 13.61 -21.22 13.91
CA ARG A 218 12.94 -22.48 13.58
C ARG A 218 12.50 -23.21 14.85
N ASP A 219 13.37 -23.31 15.85
CA ASP A 219 13.08 -24.00 17.10
C ASP A 219 11.93 -23.31 17.86
N LEU A 220 11.96 -21.97 17.92
CA LEU A 220 10.86 -21.18 18.48
C LEU A 220 9.55 -21.38 17.71
N ARG A 221 9.62 -21.57 16.38
CA ARG A 221 8.42 -21.81 15.58
C ARG A 221 7.79 -23.16 15.86
N ILE A 222 8.60 -24.20 16.10
CA ILE A 222 8.13 -25.53 16.49
C ILE A 222 7.43 -25.44 17.84
N GLU A 223 8.05 -24.80 18.84
CA GLU A 223 7.44 -24.64 20.16
C GLU A 223 6.14 -23.82 20.15
N GLN A 224 6.05 -22.80 19.28
CA GLN A 224 4.82 -22.03 19.11
C GLN A 224 3.66 -22.86 18.58
N GLN A 225 3.94 -23.82 17.70
CA GLN A 225 2.92 -24.72 17.16
C GLN A 225 2.41 -25.69 18.23
N GLU A 226 3.30 -26.20 19.08
CA GLU A 226 2.93 -27.09 20.18
C GLU A 226 2.13 -26.38 21.28
N LYS A 227 2.50 -25.12 21.59
CA LYS A 227 1.93 -24.36 22.72
C LYS A 227 0.80 -23.41 22.31
N GLU A 228 0.47 -23.33 21.02
CA GLU A 228 -0.47 -22.35 20.43
C GLU A 228 -0.16 -20.89 20.86
N THR A 229 1.12 -20.52 20.88
CA THR A 229 1.58 -19.18 21.29
C THR A 229 2.09 -18.34 20.11
N THR A 230 2.22 -17.04 20.34
CA THR A 230 2.80 -16.10 19.36
C THR A 230 4.29 -15.89 19.58
N PHE A 231 4.98 -15.34 18.57
CA PHE A 231 6.40 -15.07 18.65
C PHE A 231 6.74 -14.08 19.78
N ASN A 232 7.74 -14.44 20.58
CA ASN A 232 8.26 -13.63 21.68
C ASN A 232 9.71 -13.22 21.38
N TYR A 233 9.91 -11.92 21.17
CA TYR A 233 11.22 -11.41 20.79
C TYR A 233 12.25 -11.51 21.92
N ARG A 234 11.83 -11.39 23.18
CA ARG A 234 12.75 -11.48 24.33
C ARG A 234 13.30 -12.89 24.49
N GLU A 235 12.46 -13.89 24.30
CA GLU A 235 12.88 -15.29 24.31
C GLU A 235 13.89 -15.57 23.18
N PHE A 236 13.62 -15.05 21.98
CA PHE A 236 14.57 -15.11 20.87
C PHE A 236 15.92 -14.47 21.23
N LYS A 237 15.92 -13.26 21.80
CA LYS A 237 17.14 -12.56 22.20
C LYS A 237 17.92 -13.31 23.29
N GLN A 238 17.22 -13.92 24.25
CA GLN A 238 17.85 -14.73 25.29
C GLN A 238 18.55 -15.95 24.70
N ARG A 239 17.86 -16.74 23.88
CA ARG A 239 18.48 -17.92 23.22
C ARG A 239 19.64 -17.58 22.32
N LEU A 240 19.62 -16.39 21.71
CA LEU A 240 20.71 -15.90 20.87
C LEU A 240 21.95 -15.51 21.69
N LEU A 241 21.77 -15.00 22.91
CA LEU A 241 22.86 -14.69 23.84
C LEU A 241 23.41 -15.93 24.53
N ASP A 242 22.58 -16.95 24.74
CA ASP A 242 22.99 -18.25 25.29
C ASP A 242 23.79 -19.10 24.28
N ASP A 243 23.75 -18.74 22.98
CA ASP A 243 24.50 -19.41 21.93
C ASP A 243 25.98 -18.96 21.91
N ALA A 244 26.88 -19.87 21.52
CA ALA A 244 28.33 -19.65 21.54
C ALA A 244 28.83 -18.86 20.33
N LEU A 245 28.29 -17.66 20.11
CA LEU A 245 28.72 -16.75 19.06
C LEU A 245 30.06 -16.10 19.40
N THR A 246 30.96 -16.04 18.43
CA THR A 246 32.27 -15.36 18.62
C THR A 246 32.08 -13.84 18.68
N PRO A 247 32.98 -13.08 19.34
CA PRO A 247 32.90 -11.61 19.37
C PRO A 247 32.83 -10.96 17.98
N ALA A 248 33.53 -11.55 17.00
CA ALA A 248 33.51 -11.10 15.60
C ALA A 248 32.15 -11.32 14.89
N GLN A 249 31.33 -12.24 15.39
CA GLN A 249 29.97 -12.50 14.90
C GLN A 249 28.92 -11.67 15.65
N LEU A 250 29.14 -11.41 16.94
CA LEU A 250 28.22 -10.65 17.78
C LEU A 250 28.11 -9.19 17.34
N GLN A 251 29.23 -8.53 17.03
CA GLN A 251 29.24 -7.11 16.67
C GLN A 251 28.36 -6.79 15.44
N PRO A 252 28.49 -7.46 14.29
CA PRO A 252 27.63 -7.20 13.13
C PRO A 252 26.18 -7.68 13.35
N LEU A 253 25.97 -8.72 14.16
CA LEU A 253 24.63 -9.17 14.54
C LEU A 253 23.92 -8.12 15.39
N GLN A 254 24.62 -7.53 16.37
CA GLN A 254 24.08 -6.49 17.23
C GLN A 254 23.62 -5.28 16.42
N GLN A 255 24.43 -4.81 15.46
CA GLN A 255 24.01 -3.71 14.57
C GLN A 255 22.71 -4.02 13.83
N ARG A 256 22.56 -5.24 13.31
CA ARG A 256 21.34 -5.68 12.62
C ARG A 256 20.14 -5.75 13.56
N LEU A 257 20.34 -6.27 14.78
CA LEU A 257 19.31 -6.31 15.81
C LEU A 257 18.91 -4.89 16.24
N GLU A 258 19.85 -3.96 16.40
CA GLU A 258 19.56 -2.56 16.71
C GLU A 258 18.69 -1.91 15.62
N THR A 259 18.98 -2.18 14.33
CA THR A 259 18.14 -1.73 13.22
C THR A 259 16.71 -2.29 13.33
N LEU A 260 16.56 -3.61 13.54
CA LEU A 260 15.26 -4.26 13.74
C LEU A 260 14.51 -3.67 14.94
N GLU A 261 15.17 -3.60 16.09
CA GLU A 261 14.65 -3.12 17.38
C GLU A 261 14.21 -1.66 17.30
N SER A 262 14.88 -0.84 16.49
CA SER A 262 14.51 0.56 16.29
C SER A 262 13.07 0.69 15.81
N PHE A 263 12.62 -0.24 14.96
CA PHE A 263 11.25 -0.31 14.42
C PHE A 263 10.31 -1.15 15.27
N MET A 264 10.74 -1.79 16.37
CA MET A 264 9.84 -2.57 17.22
C MET A 264 9.15 -1.70 18.28
N ALA A 265 8.05 -2.20 18.85
CA ALA A 265 7.44 -1.60 20.04
C ALA A 265 8.45 -1.62 21.21
N LYS A 266 8.68 -0.46 21.83
CA LYS A 266 9.75 -0.29 22.84
C LYS A 266 9.58 -1.26 24.01
N GLU A 267 8.34 -1.46 24.44
CA GLU A 267 8.00 -2.33 25.55
C GLU A 267 8.40 -3.78 25.26
N GLN A 268 8.46 -4.21 24.01
CA GLN A 268 8.82 -5.58 23.61
C GLN A 268 10.34 -5.80 23.56
N VAL A 269 11.13 -4.74 23.43
CA VAL A 269 12.60 -4.80 23.30
C VAL A 269 13.32 -4.67 24.65
N VAL A 270 12.79 -3.88 25.59
CA VAL A 270 13.52 -3.59 26.85
C VAL A 270 13.54 -4.80 27.79
N HIS A 271 14.74 -5.15 28.29
CA HIS A 271 14.93 -5.98 29.49
C HIS A 271 14.53 -5.20 30.74
N ILE A 272 13.24 -5.09 31.06
CA ILE A 272 12.83 -4.52 32.35
C ILE A 272 12.79 -5.63 33.40
N SER A 273 13.77 -5.64 34.30
CA SER A 273 13.90 -6.54 35.46
C SER A 273 12.81 -6.38 36.53
N LYS A 274 11.64 -5.81 36.21
CA LYS A 274 10.55 -5.58 37.18
C LYS A 274 9.30 -6.34 36.76
N LYS A 275 8.90 -7.29 37.60
CA LYS A 275 7.70 -8.15 37.57
C LYS A 275 6.35 -7.45 37.29
N LYS A 276 6.29 -6.11 37.23
CA LYS A 276 5.08 -5.33 36.89
C LYS A 276 4.85 -5.09 35.39
N ALA A 277 5.85 -5.30 34.52
CA ALA A 277 5.74 -5.00 33.09
C ALA A 277 5.26 -6.17 32.20
N ILE A 278 5.04 -7.36 32.77
CA ILE A 278 4.58 -8.54 32.02
C ILE A 278 3.13 -8.36 31.52
N GLN A 279 2.35 -7.48 32.14
CA GLN A 279 0.94 -7.24 31.77
C GLN A 279 0.73 -6.18 30.68
N ILE A 280 1.75 -5.41 30.29
CA ILE A 280 1.62 -4.43 29.20
C ILE A 280 2.56 -4.85 28.08
N GLN A 281 2.11 -5.83 27.28
CA GLN A 281 2.68 -6.03 25.95
C GLN A 281 2.34 -4.77 25.14
N GLY A 282 3.28 -3.83 25.04
CA GLY A 282 3.11 -2.66 24.19
C GLY A 282 2.68 -3.11 22.79
N LYS A 283 1.64 -2.50 22.25
CA LYS A 283 1.14 -2.81 20.91
C LYS A 283 1.93 -1.97 19.90
N GLY A 284 2.39 -2.60 18.81
CA GLY A 284 2.84 -1.89 17.61
C GLY A 284 1.72 -1.06 16.99
N ASN A 285 1.95 -0.48 15.80
CA ASN A 285 0.87 0.23 15.10
C ASN A 285 -0.27 -0.74 14.80
N ASP A 286 -1.50 -0.26 15.01
CA ASP A 286 -2.71 -0.93 14.55
C ASP A 286 -2.80 -0.87 13.02
N TRP A 287 -3.09 -2.01 12.42
CA TRP A 287 -3.20 -2.20 10.97
C TRP A 287 -4.64 -2.35 10.49
N GLU A 288 -5.62 -2.37 11.40
CA GLU A 288 -7.03 -2.53 11.04
C GLU A 288 -7.50 -1.34 10.17
N PRO A 289 -8.13 -1.62 9.02
CA PRO A 289 -8.68 -0.58 8.17
C PRO A 289 -9.88 0.07 8.88
N LYS A 290 -9.79 1.38 9.12
CA LYS A 290 -10.90 2.16 9.69
C LYS A 290 -11.72 2.75 8.54
N VAL A 291 -13.01 2.40 8.49
CA VAL A 291 -13.98 2.99 7.56
C VAL A 291 -13.93 4.53 7.71
N SER A 292 -13.92 5.25 6.60
CA SER A 292 -13.81 6.73 6.54
C SER A 292 -12.54 7.35 7.17
N CYS A 293 -11.49 6.55 7.38
CA CYS A 293 -10.17 7.03 7.80
C CYS A 293 -9.09 6.38 6.93
N PRO A 294 -8.82 6.88 5.71
CA PRO A 294 -7.76 6.32 4.88
C PRO A 294 -6.41 6.37 5.61
N THR A 295 -5.77 5.22 5.75
CA THR A 295 -4.44 5.15 6.35
C THR A 295 -3.38 5.42 5.29
N LEU A 296 -2.99 6.68 5.11
CA LEU A 296 -1.83 7.03 4.28
C LEU A 296 -0.51 6.63 4.93
N LYS A 297 -0.11 5.37 4.76
CA LYS A 297 1.19 4.88 5.25
C LYS A 297 2.36 5.49 4.48
N LYS A 298 2.80 6.69 4.85
CA LYS A 298 4.08 7.23 4.38
C LYS A 298 5.23 6.35 4.89
N ILE A 299 5.58 5.25 4.22
CA ILE A 299 6.89 4.65 4.46
C ILE A 299 7.92 5.59 3.85
N LEU A 300 8.29 6.62 4.62
CA LEU A 300 9.63 7.18 4.51
C LEU A 300 10.55 6.01 4.88
N VAL A 301 11.07 5.30 3.89
CA VAL A 301 12.30 4.55 4.15
C VAL A 301 13.35 5.62 4.25
N GLY A 302 13.57 6.13 5.47
CA GLY A 302 14.82 6.78 5.77
C GLY A 302 15.89 5.77 5.41
N GLN A 303 16.68 6.08 4.39
CA GLN A 303 17.95 5.41 4.20
C GLN A 303 18.64 5.49 5.56
N CYS A 304 18.88 4.31 6.17
CA CYS A 304 19.84 4.19 7.24
C CYS A 304 21.23 4.45 6.64
#